data_AF-A0A9Q0TDU8-F1
#
_entry.id   AF-A0A9Q0TDU8-F1
#
_cell.length_a   1.000
_cell.length_b   1.000
_cell.length_c   1.000
_cell.angle_alpha   90.00
_cell.angle_beta   90.00
_cell.angle_gamma   90.00
#
_symmetry.space_group_name_H-M   'P 1'
#
loop_
_entity.id
_entity.type
_entity.pdbx_description
1 polymer ?
#
loop_
_entity_poly.entity_id
_entity_poly.type
_entity_poly.pdbx_seq_one_letter_code
_entity_poly.pdbx_strand_id
1 'polypeptide(L)'
;MVPSPECSRYDAQQGAPAGKSTLSIWLRKTNLEDLVEVGERLLKKPVSRVNLESGLCEPWIDETNEEALARFAKILSQEKQLRHARSPHGKKKRKKPCKF
;
A
#
# COMPACT_ATOMS: atom_id res chain seq x y z
N MET A 1 25.86 -64.67 -21.21
CA MET A 1 25.73 -63.44 -20.41
C MET A 1 24.35 -62.86 -20.68
N VAL A 2 23.42 -63.05 -19.76
CA VAL A 2 22.07 -62.45 -19.81
C VAL A 2 22.03 -61.46 -18.65
N PRO A 3 21.92 -60.14 -18.89
CA PRO A 3 21.85 -59.18 -17.80
C PRO A 3 20.44 -59.18 -17.18
N SER A 4 20.40 -59.30 -15.85
CA SER A 4 19.21 -59.19 -15.00
C SER A 4 18.52 -57.84 -15.12
N PRO A 5 17.20 -57.77 -14.84
CA PRO A 5 16.44 -56.54 -14.91
C PRO A 5 16.49 -55.73 -13.61
N GLU A 6 16.34 -54.42 -13.81
CA GLU A 6 16.01 -53.34 -12.87
C GLU A 6 17.14 -52.58 -12.15
N CYS A 7 17.28 -51.28 -12.50
CA CYS A 7 16.94 -50.20 -11.57
C CYS A 7 16.71 -48.87 -12.30
N SER A 8 15.44 -48.46 -12.33
CA SER A 8 14.87 -47.10 -12.37
C SER A 8 15.60 -45.94 -13.09
N ARG A 9 14.99 -45.48 -14.18
CA ARG A 9 14.92 -44.05 -14.47
C ARG A 9 13.51 -43.73 -14.94
N TYR A 10 12.68 -43.30 -13.99
CA TYR A 10 11.28 -43.00 -14.21
C TYR A 10 11.09 -41.96 -15.31
N ASP A 11 10.19 -42.30 -16.22
CA ASP A 11 9.61 -41.42 -17.23
C ASP A 11 8.90 -40.22 -16.60
N ALA A 12 8.94 -39.11 -17.35
CA ALA A 12 8.00 -38.00 -17.40
C ALA A 12 7.01 -37.83 -16.23
N GLN A 13 7.24 -36.80 -15.42
CA GLN A 13 6.14 -36.03 -14.84
C GLN A 13 6.36 -34.56 -15.18
N GLN A 14 5.58 -34.10 -16.17
CA GLN A 14 5.30 -32.68 -16.32
C GLN A 14 4.76 -32.19 -14.98
N GLY A 15 5.45 -31.23 -14.37
CA GLY A 15 5.03 -30.64 -13.10
C GLY A 15 3.59 -30.14 -13.20
N ALA A 16 2.73 -30.69 -12.36
CA ALA A 16 1.33 -30.31 -12.27
C ALA A 16 1.18 -28.79 -12.03
N PRO A 17 0.24 -28.10 -12.68
CA PRO A 17 -0.07 -26.74 -12.29
C PRO A 17 -0.60 -26.76 -10.86
N ALA A 18 0.10 -26.10 -9.95
CA ALA A 18 -0.33 -25.90 -8.58
C ALA A 18 -1.75 -25.31 -8.61
N GLY A 19 -2.73 -26.15 -8.26
CA GLY A 19 -4.13 -25.78 -8.13
C GLY A 19 -4.27 -24.72 -7.05
N LYS A 20 -4.21 -23.46 -7.47
CA LYS A 20 -4.61 -22.33 -6.62
C LYS A 20 -6.11 -22.48 -6.46
N SER A 21 -6.57 -22.84 -5.26
CA SER A 21 -7.99 -22.95 -4.97
C SER A 21 -8.70 -21.67 -5.40
N THR A 22 -9.72 -21.79 -6.24
CA THR A 22 -10.50 -20.66 -6.75
C THR A 22 -11.04 -19.80 -5.61
N LEU A 23 -11.34 -20.42 -4.46
CA LEU A 23 -11.73 -19.77 -3.22
C LEU A 23 -10.66 -18.79 -2.69
N SER A 24 -9.38 -19.13 -2.76
CA SER A 24 -8.25 -18.25 -2.33
C SER A 24 -8.08 -17.01 -3.22
N ILE A 25 -8.39 -17.14 -4.51
CA ILE A 25 -8.32 -16.01 -5.45
C ILE A 25 -9.52 -15.09 -5.26
N TRP A 26 -10.72 -15.64 -5.04
CA TRP A 26 -11.93 -14.86 -4.77
C TRP A 26 -11.82 -14.11 -3.44
N LEU A 27 -11.44 -14.80 -2.36
CA LEU A 27 -11.25 -14.20 -1.03
C LEU A 27 -10.24 -13.05 -1.05
N ARG A 28 -9.29 -13.03 -1.99
CA ARG A 28 -8.29 -11.97 -2.11
C ARG A 28 -8.79 -10.76 -2.87
N LYS A 29 -9.61 -10.95 -3.91
CA LYS A 29 -10.12 -9.85 -4.74
C LYS A 29 -11.25 -9.13 -4.02
N THR A 30 -12.24 -9.87 -3.53
CA THR A 30 -13.41 -9.30 -2.85
C THR A 30 -13.04 -8.63 -1.55
N ASN A 31 -12.26 -9.29 -0.69
CA ASN A 31 -11.79 -8.68 0.55
C ASN A 31 -10.96 -7.41 0.30
N LEU A 32 -10.17 -7.34 -0.77
CA LEU A 32 -9.38 -6.14 -1.05
C LEU A 32 -10.29 -4.99 -1.51
N GLU A 33 -11.28 -5.27 -2.36
CA GLU A 33 -12.29 -4.30 -2.78
C GLU A 33 -13.09 -3.78 -1.57
N ASP A 34 -13.53 -4.68 -0.67
CA ASP A 34 -14.24 -4.33 0.56
C ASP A 34 -13.37 -3.44 1.48
N LEU A 35 -12.07 -3.73 1.59
CA LEU A 35 -11.14 -2.92 2.38
C LEU A 35 -10.92 -1.53 1.78
N VAL A 36 -10.89 -1.40 0.46
CA VAL A 36 -10.84 -0.09 -0.21
C VAL A 36 -12.11 0.69 0.10
N GLU A 37 -13.28 0.05 -0.01
CA GLU A 37 -14.56 0.69 0.29
C GLU A 37 -14.64 1.17 1.76
N VAL A 38 -14.19 0.34 2.69
CA VAL A 38 -14.08 0.72 4.11
C VAL A 38 -13.16 1.93 4.27
N GLY A 39 -12.01 1.95 3.59
CA GLY A 39 -11.08 3.08 3.61
C GLY A 39 -11.71 4.39 3.11
N GLU A 40 -12.42 4.34 1.98
CA GLU A 40 -13.14 5.49 1.44
C GLU A 40 -14.25 5.98 2.38
N ARG A 41 -14.96 5.06 3.03
CA ARG A 41 -15.96 5.40 4.05
C ARG A 41 -15.32 6.03 5.29
N LEU A 42 -14.14 5.56 5.71
CA LEU A 42 -13.41 6.10 6.86
C LEU A 42 -12.95 7.54 6.62
N LEU A 43 -12.58 7.91 5.39
CA LEU A 43 -12.21 9.28 5.04
C LEU A 43 -13.36 10.28 5.27
N LYS A 44 -14.61 9.84 5.03
CA LYS A 44 -15.81 10.65 5.23
C LYS A 44 -16.28 10.72 6.70
N LYS A 45 -15.73 9.90 7.59
CA LYS A 45 -16.07 9.93 9.02
C LYS A 45 -15.37 11.11 9.72
N PRO A 46 -15.96 11.62 10.81
CA PRO A 46 -15.30 12.63 11.63
C PRO A 46 -13.99 12.10 12.23
N VAL A 47 -13.06 13.00 12.51
CA VAL A 47 -11.78 12.68 13.15
C VAL A 47 -12.03 12.08 14.51
N SER A 48 -11.54 10.85 14.69
CA SER A 48 -11.63 10.13 15.95
C SER A 48 -10.30 10.15 16.70
N ARG A 49 -10.36 10.29 18.02
CA ARG A 49 -9.23 10.15 18.93
C ARG A 49 -9.34 8.80 19.66
N VAL A 50 -8.21 8.14 19.84
CA VAL A 50 -8.15 6.92 20.66
C VAL A 50 -8.13 7.31 22.13
N ASN A 51 -9.10 6.81 22.88
CA ASN A 51 -9.10 6.88 24.33
C ASN A 51 -8.12 5.82 24.86
N LEU A 52 -7.06 6.24 25.56
CA LEU A 52 -5.99 5.33 26.01
C LEU A 52 -6.42 4.43 27.18
N GLU A 53 -7.49 4.78 27.88
CA GLU A 53 -8.04 4.01 29.00
C GLU A 53 -9.02 2.94 28.51
N SER A 54 -9.92 3.28 27.59
CA SER A 54 -10.92 2.35 27.04
C SER A 54 -10.43 1.61 25.78
N GLY A 55 -9.41 2.11 25.09
CA GLY A 55 -8.93 1.61 23.81
C GLY A 55 -9.86 1.91 22.62
N LEU A 56 -10.96 2.64 22.84
CA LEU A 56 -11.96 2.92 21.82
C LEU A 56 -11.65 4.21 21.05
N CYS A 57 -12.07 4.24 19.78
CA CYS A 57 -12.00 5.43 18.94
C CYS A 57 -13.27 6.26 19.12
N GLU A 58 -13.14 7.44 19.70
CA GLU A 58 -14.24 8.37 19.96
C GLU A 58 -14.12 9.57 19.01
N PRO A 59 -15.23 10.09 18.46
CA PRO A 59 -15.19 11.31 17.65
C PRO A 59 -14.67 12.48 18.50
N TRP A 60 -13.72 13.25 17.95
CA TRP A 60 -13.05 14.33 18.64
C TRP A 60 -13.49 15.72 18.14
N ILE A 61 -13.62 15.87 16.82
CA ILE A 61 -14.01 17.13 16.14
C ILE A 61 -14.96 16.78 14.99
N ASP A 62 -15.88 17.70 14.67
CA ASP A 62 -16.86 17.60 13.56
C ASP A 62 -16.24 17.70 12.15
N GLU A 63 -14.92 17.60 12.03
CA GLU A 63 -14.22 17.62 10.76
C GLU A 63 -13.96 16.20 10.28
N THR A 64 -14.04 15.98 8.97
CA THR A 64 -13.76 14.67 8.38
C THR A 64 -12.27 14.33 8.36
N ASN A 65 -11.94 13.04 8.36
CA ASN A 65 -10.56 12.57 8.21
C ASN A 65 -9.94 13.06 6.88
N GLU A 66 -10.73 13.13 5.81
CA GLU A 66 -10.29 13.64 4.51
C GLU A 66 -9.77 15.09 4.59
N GLU A 67 -10.55 15.99 5.18
CA GLU A 67 -10.20 17.40 5.35
C GLU A 67 -8.96 17.54 6.24
N ALA A 68 -8.91 16.80 7.35
CA ALA A 68 -7.80 16.83 8.28
C ALA A 68 -6.48 16.40 7.61
N LEU A 69 -6.53 15.32 6.82
CA LEU A 69 -5.38 14.82 6.05
C LEU A 69 -4.95 15.80 4.96
N ALA A 70 -5.89 16.44 4.26
CA ALA A 70 -5.59 17.45 3.24
C ALA A 70 -4.85 18.66 3.85
N ARG A 71 -5.31 19.15 5.01
CA ARG A 71 -4.62 20.22 5.74
C ARG A 71 -3.25 19.78 6.22
N PHE A 72 -3.13 18.58 6.76
CA PHE A 72 -1.86 18.04 7.22
C PHE A 72 -0.85 17.93 6.07
N ALA A 73 -1.26 17.40 4.92
CA ALA A 73 -0.44 17.33 3.71
C ALA A 73 0.02 18.73 3.24
N LYS A 74 -0.84 19.74 3.33
CA LYS A 74 -0.49 21.13 3.02
C LYS A 74 0.60 21.67 3.95
N ILE A 75 0.45 21.46 5.26
CA ILE A 75 1.45 21.88 6.26
C ILE A 75 2.79 21.22 6.00
N LEU A 76 2.80 19.90 5.77
CA LEU A 76 4.02 19.14 5.48
C LEU A 76 4.70 19.62 4.18
N SER A 77 3.92 19.92 3.14
CA SER A 77 4.44 20.44 1.87
C SER A 77 5.10 21.82 2.06
N GLN A 78 4.46 22.72 2.80
CA GLN A 78 5.00 24.04 3.11
C GLN A 78 6.29 23.94 3.93
N GLU A 79 6.30 23.13 4.98
CA GLU A 79 7.47 22.94 5.83
C GLU A 79 8.64 22.33 5.04
N LYS A 80 8.38 21.36 4.17
CA LYS A 80 9.39 20.81 3.26
C LYS A 80 10.02 21.90 2.38
N GLN A 81 9.19 22.79 1.81
CA GLN A 81 9.69 23.90 0.99
C GLN A 81 10.55 24.88 1.81
N LEU A 82 10.13 25.22 3.03
CA LEU A 82 10.89 26.08 3.94
C LEU A 82 12.26 25.48 4.26
N ARG A 83 12.32 24.17 4.58
CA ARG A 83 13.58 23.47 4.82
C ARG A 83 14.49 23.46 3.61
N HIS A 84 13.94 23.27 2.41
CA HIS A 84 14.73 23.36 1.18
C HIS A 84 15.26 24.78 0.95
N ALA A 85 14.47 25.82 1.19
CA ALA A 85 14.90 27.21 1.02
C ALA A 85 15.98 27.63 2.04
N ARG A 86 15.89 27.13 3.27
CA ARG A 86 16.87 27.38 4.35
C ARG A 86 18.15 26.56 4.21
N SER A 87 18.11 25.44 3.48
CA SER A 87 19.29 24.61 3.27
C SER A 87 20.29 25.29 2.30
N PRO A 88 21.59 25.33 2.63
CA PRO A 88 22.65 25.79 1.72
C PRO A 88 22.65 25.04 0.37
N HIS A 89 22.09 23.83 0.35
CA HIS A 89 22.03 22.93 -0.81
C HIS A 89 20.74 23.08 -1.64
N GLY A 90 19.84 24.00 -1.29
CA GLY A 90 18.50 24.15 -1.87
C GLY A 90 18.39 24.84 -3.23
N LYS A 91 19.50 25.35 -3.79
CA LYS A 91 19.49 26.00 -5.10
C LYS A 91 19.42 24.93 -6.20
N LYS A 92 18.22 24.48 -6.60
CA LYS A 92 18.05 23.79 -7.88
C LYS A 92 18.58 24.74 -8.97
N LYS A 93 19.73 24.43 -9.57
CA LYS A 93 20.23 25.15 -10.75
C LYS A 93 19.10 25.12 -11.78
N ARG A 94 18.56 26.28 -12.15
CA ARG A 94 17.56 26.33 -13.23
C ARG A 94 18.19 25.67 -14.45
N LYS A 95 17.62 24.57 -14.93
CA LYS A 95 18.05 24.01 -16.22
C LYS A 95 17.79 25.08 -17.26
N LYS A 96 18.86 25.57 -17.90
CA LYS A 96 18.72 26.51 -19.01
C LYS A 96 17.88 25.81 -20.08
N PRO A 97 16.86 26.47 -20.65
CA PRO A 97 16.08 25.86 -21.71
C PRO A 97 17.00 25.61 -22.89
N CYS A 98 17.09 24.36 -23.33
CA CYS A 98 17.71 24.04 -24.61
C CYS A 98 16.86 24.70 -25.69
N LYS A 99 17.45 25.62 -26.45
CA LYS A 99 16.86 26.10 -27.70
C LYS A 99 17.10 25.02 -28.75
N PHE A 100 16.03 24.58 -29.40
CA PHE A 100 16.09 23.81 -30.63
C PHE A 100 16.51 24.71 -31.79
#